data_AF-A0A317VPA5-F1
#
_entry.id   AF-A0A317VPA5-F1
#
_cell.length_a   1.000
_cell.length_b   1.000
_cell.length_c   1.000
_cell.angle_alpha   90.00
_cell.angle_beta   90.00
_cell.angle_gamma   90.00
#
_symmetry.space_group_name_H-M   'P 1'
#
loop_
_entity.id
_entity.type
_entity.pdbx_description
1 polymer ?
#
loop_
_entity_poly.entity_id
_entity_poly.type
_entity_poly.pdbx_seq_one_letter_code
_entity_poly.pdbx_strand_id
1 'polypeptide(L)'
;MPQDAKNAFYSAEYLRTLKTKYEQATSDPCRGLTLDDAMKHIALTGRKNFSREDVMKFDDNHDDNINFAEYLNMMLANDEEMKFQAAKFMP
;
A
#
# COMPACT_ATOMS: atom_id res chain seq x y z
N MET A 1 -28.38 6.09 13.08
CA MET A 1 -27.17 5.50 13.71
C MET A 1 -26.00 6.39 13.33
N PRO A 2 -25.26 6.98 14.28
CA PRO A 2 -24.10 7.78 13.93
C PRO A 2 -23.01 6.83 13.43
N GLN A 3 -22.56 7.03 12.19
CA GLN A 3 -21.40 6.34 11.66
C GLN A 3 -20.20 6.72 12.52
N ASP A 4 -19.61 5.74 13.20
CA ASP A 4 -18.34 5.92 13.91
C ASP A 4 -17.30 6.55 12.96
N ALA A 5 -17.01 7.83 13.17
CA ALA A 5 -16.06 8.61 12.38
C ALA A 5 -14.60 8.12 12.50
N LYS A 6 -14.36 7.06 13.28
CA LYS A 6 -13.03 6.46 13.48
C LYS A 6 -12.57 5.58 12.29
N ASN A 7 -13.47 5.22 11.37
CA ASN A 7 -13.17 4.31 10.24
C ASN A 7 -13.06 4.99 8.85
N ALA A 8 -13.05 6.32 8.76
CA ALA A 8 -13.22 7.03 7.47
C ALA A 8 -11.95 7.72 6.92
N PHE A 9 -10.75 7.17 7.15
CA PHE A 9 -9.50 7.82 6.67
C PHE A 9 -9.29 7.73 5.15
N TYR A 10 -9.99 6.83 4.45
CA TYR A 10 -9.84 6.62 3.01
C TYR A 10 -11.20 6.50 2.31
N SER A 11 -11.41 7.23 1.23
CA SER A 11 -12.65 7.18 0.45
C SER A 11 -12.77 5.85 -0.31
N ALA A 12 -14.00 5.42 -0.58
CA ALA A 12 -14.22 4.23 -1.41
C ALA A 12 -13.60 4.38 -2.81
N GLU A 13 -13.57 5.59 -3.35
CA GLU A 13 -12.89 5.92 -4.60
C GLU A 13 -11.38 5.67 -4.52
N TYR A 14 -10.74 6.15 -3.44
CA TYR A 14 -9.32 5.92 -3.22
C TYR A 14 -8.98 4.43 -3.14
N LEU A 15 -9.76 3.66 -2.38
CA LEU A 15 -9.56 2.21 -2.26
C LEU A 15 -9.75 1.49 -3.61
N ARG A 16 -10.70 1.94 -4.44
CA ARG A 16 -10.86 1.44 -5.81
C ARG A 16 -9.67 1.80 -6.70
N THR A 17 -9.12 3.01 -6.57
CA THR A 17 -7.90 3.40 -7.30
C THR A 17 -6.72 2.51 -6.93
N LEU A 18 -6.52 2.21 -5.64
CA LEU A 18 -5.47 1.29 -5.21
C LEU A 18 -5.68 -0.12 -5.77
N LYS A 19 -6.92 -0.61 -5.78
CA LYS A 19 -7.26 -1.89 -6.40
C LYS A 19 -6.91 -1.92 -7.89
N THR A 20 -7.33 -0.90 -8.65
CA THR A 20 -7.03 -0.83 -10.09
C THR A 20 -5.53 -0.79 -10.35
N LYS A 21 -4.77 -0.05 -9.54
CA LYS A 21 -3.30 0.00 -9.64
C LYS A 21 -2.66 -1.37 -9.37
N TYR A 22 -3.11 -2.05 -8.31
CA TYR A 22 -2.67 -3.40 -7.99
C TYR A 22 -2.93 -4.38 -9.14
N GLU A 23 -4.17 -4.40 -9.67
CA GLU A 23 -4.56 -5.28 -10.77
C GLU A 23 -3.75 -5.00 -12.05
N GLN A 24 -3.39 -3.75 -12.32
CA GLN A 24 -2.54 -3.38 -13.46
C GLN A 24 -1.08 -3.80 -13.30
N ALA A 25 -0.57 -3.80 -12.07
CA ALA A 25 0.79 -4.20 -11.76
C ALA A 25 0.95 -5.72 -11.66
N THR A 26 -0.15 -6.44 -11.42
CA THR A 26 -0.15 -7.88 -11.19
C THR A 26 -0.26 -8.63 -12.52
N SER A 27 0.78 -9.41 -12.85
CA SER A 27 0.77 -10.26 -14.05
C SER A 27 -0.03 -11.55 -13.85
N ASP A 28 -0.07 -12.08 -12.62
CA ASP A 28 -0.84 -13.26 -12.22
C ASP A 28 -1.70 -12.93 -10.98
N PRO A 29 -3.02 -12.71 -11.15
CA PRO A 29 -3.93 -12.35 -10.06
C PRO A 29 -4.04 -13.39 -8.95
N CYS A 30 -3.73 -14.66 -9.23
CA CYS A 30 -3.77 -15.74 -8.24
C CYS A 30 -2.54 -15.74 -7.34
N ARG A 31 -1.41 -15.21 -7.84
CA ARG A 31 -0.13 -15.18 -7.14
C ARG A 31 0.16 -13.82 -6.52
N GLY A 32 -0.36 -12.74 -7.10
CA GLY A 32 -0.10 -11.38 -6.65
C GLY A 32 1.21 -10.79 -7.20
N LEU A 33 1.67 -9.72 -6.57
CA LEU A 33 2.87 -9.00 -6.99
C LEU A 33 4.12 -9.66 -6.44
N THR A 34 5.15 -9.86 -7.24
CA THR A 34 6.47 -10.19 -6.67
C THR A 34 6.96 -9.04 -5.80
N LEU A 35 7.85 -9.31 -4.83
CA LEU A 35 8.47 -8.27 -4.01
C LEU A 35 9.10 -7.15 -4.87
N ASP A 36 9.74 -7.51 -5.98
CA ASP A 36 10.37 -6.55 -6.88
C ASP A 36 9.35 -5.68 -7.64
N ASP A 37 8.22 -6.26 -8.04
CA ASP A 37 7.14 -5.50 -8.69
C ASP A 37 6.43 -4.58 -7.70
N ALA A 38 6.22 -5.03 -6.46
CA ALA A 38 5.70 -4.20 -5.38
C ALA A 38 6.60 -2.98 -5.11
N MET A 39 7.92 -3.19 -5.00
CA MET A 39 8.89 -2.11 -4.83
C MET A 39 8.86 -1.10 -5.98
N LYS A 40 8.91 -1.59 -7.23
CA LYS A 40 8.82 -0.74 -8.42
C LYS A 40 7.53 0.07 -8.44
N HIS A 41 6.41 -0.58 -8.13
CA HIS A 41 5.12 0.07 -8.16
C HIS A 41 5.04 1.20 -7.12
N ILE A 42 5.50 0.98 -5.88
CA ILE A 42 5.51 2.03 -4.83
C ILE A 42 6.33 3.24 -5.28
N ALA A 43 7.52 3.01 -5.85
CA ALA A 43 8.39 4.09 -6.33
C ALA A 43 7.72 4.98 -7.39
N LEU A 44 6.84 4.40 -8.22
CA LEU A 44 6.09 5.13 -9.24
C LEU A 44 4.91 5.95 -8.68
N THR A 45 4.50 5.72 -7.43
CA THR A 45 3.35 6.41 -6.84
C THR A 45 3.70 7.75 -6.18
N GLY A 46 4.95 8.21 -6.24
CA GLY A 46 5.40 9.44 -5.56
C GLY A 46 5.45 9.31 -4.03
N ARG A 47 5.47 8.07 -3.56
CA ARG A 47 5.50 7.66 -2.14
C ARG A 47 6.93 7.45 -1.67
N LYS A 48 7.10 7.23 -0.37
CA LYS A 48 8.41 6.83 0.15
C LYS A 48 8.78 5.47 -0.45
N ASN A 49 9.99 5.38 -1.00
CA ASN A 49 10.50 4.10 -1.48
C ASN A 49 10.73 3.15 -0.31
N PHE A 50 10.20 1.93 -0.42
CA PHE A 50 10.50 0.85 0.50
C PHE A 50 11.69 0.02 0.01
N SER A 51 12.52 -0.42 0.96
CA SER A 51 13.52 -1.46 0.69
C SER A 51 12.85 -2.81 0.49
N ARG A 52 13.60 -3.82 0.01
CA ARG A 52 13.06 -5.18 -0.10
C ARG A 52 12.69 -5.72 1.27
N GLU A 53 13.52 -5.45 2.28
CA GLU A 53 13.28 -5.83 3.66
C GLU A 53 12.03 -5.16 4.24
N ASP A 54 11.70 -3.94 3.80
CA ASP A 54 10.45 -3.28 4.18
C ASP A 54 9.23 -3.92 3.53
N VAL A 55 9.31 -4.29 2.25
CA VAL A 55 8.20 -4.97 1.54
C VAL A 55 7.96 -6.37 2.11
N MET A 56 9.03 -7.10 2.46
CA MET A 56 8.92 -8.43 3.10
C MET A 56 8.18 -8.41 4.44
N LYS A 57 8.13 -7.27 5.15
CA LYS A 57 7.33 -7.17 6.39
C LYS A 57 5.83 -7.25 6.14
N PHE A 58 5.40 -7.06 4.88
CA PHE A 58 4.01 -7.15 4.48
C PHE A 58 3.67 -8.49 3.81
N ASP A 59 4.65 -9.36 3.58
CA ASP A 59 4.44 -10.74 3.13
C ASP A 59 4.05 -11.60 4.34
N ASP A 60 2.80 -11.48 4.77
CA ASP A 60 2.29 -12.14 5.99
C ASP A 60 2.23 -13.66 5.80
N ASN A 61 1.94 -14.12 4.57
CA ASN A 61 1.83 -15.54 4.26
C ASN A 61 3.17 -16.20 3.88
N HIS A 62 4.25 -15.43 3.77
CA HIS A 62 5.62 -15.85 3.45
C HIS A 62 5.72 -16.59 2.11
N ASP A 63 4.97 -16.14 1.11
CA ASP A 63 4.94 -16.74 -0.22
C ASP A 63 5.84 -16.04 -1.27
N ASP A 64 6.63 -15.05 -0.83
CA ASP A 64 7.47 -14.17 -1.65
C ASP A 64 6.68 -13.30 -2.64
N ASN A 65 5.36 -13.18 -2.46
CA ASN A 65 4.49 -12.30 -3.22
C ASN A 65 3.61 -11.47 -2.28
N ILE A 66 3.06 -10.40 -2.82
CA ILE A 66 2.19 -9.45 -2.14
C ILE A 66 0.81 -9.57 -2.75
N ASN A 67 -0.12 -10.13 -1.99
CA ASN A 67 -1.53 -10.17 -2.34
C ASN A 67 -2.17 -8.77 -2.17
N PHE A 68 -3.43 -8.62 -2.60
CA PHE A 68 -4.08 -7.31 -2.56
C PHE A 68 -4.26 -6.74 -1.13
N ALA A 69 -4.51 -7.60 -0.13
CA ALA A 69 -4.68 -7.14 1.25
C ALA A 69 -3.37 -6.64 1.84
N GLU A 70 -2.27 -7.35 1.58
CA GLU A 70 -0.92 -6.97 1.96
C GLU A 70 -0.48 -5.69 1.25
N TYR A 71 -0.76 -5.59 -0.05
CA TYR A 71 -0.56 -4.38 -0.83
C TYR A 71 -1.30 -3.18 -0.24
N LEU A 72 -2.57 -3.38 0.16
CA LEU A 72 -3.36 -2.32 0.77
C LEU A 72 -2.69 -1.85 2.07
N ASN A 73 -2.35 -2.77 2.98
CA ASN A 73 -1.67 -2.45 4.24
C ASN A 73 -0.36 -1.69 4.00
N MET A 74 0.43 -2.14 3.04
CA MET A 74 1.68 -1.50 2.63
C MET A 74 1.47 -0.06 2.15
N MET A 75 0.45 0.18 1.32
CA MET A 75 0.12 1.52 0.84
C MET A 75 -0.38 2.41 1.98
N LEU A 76 -1.24 1.91 2.86
CA LEU A 76 -1.75 2.68 4.00
C LEU A 76 -0.64 3.05 4.99
N ALA A 77 0.27 2.13 5.30
CA ALA A 77 1.43 2.40 6.16
C ALA A 77 2.35 3.48 5.56
N ASN A 78 2.53 3.47 4.23
CA ASN A 78 3.29 4.51 3.54
C ASN A 78 2.62 5.89 3.62
N ASP A 79 1.29 5.95 3.47
CA ASP A 79 0.53 7.19 3.62
C ASP A 79 0.63 7.78 5.03
N GLU A 80 0.59 6.92 6.05
CA GLU A 80 0.78 7.34 7.44
C GLU A 80 2.18 7.90 7.67
N GLU A 81 3.21 7.26 7.10
CA GLU A 81 4.58 7.76 7.19
C GLU A 81 4.73 9.13 6.48
N MET A 82 4.15 9.29 5.29
CA MET A 82 4.16 10.55 4.55
C MET A 82 3.42 11.66 5.31
N LYS A 83 2.27 11.37 5.92
CA LYS A 83 1.54 12.31 6.79
C LYS A 83 2.35 12.70 8.01
N PHE A 84 2.99 11.72 8.67
CA PHE A 84 3.85 11.98 9.82
C PHE A 84 5.04 12.88 9.45
N GLN A 85 5.70 12.61 8.33
CA GLN A 85 6.78 13.46 7.83
C GLN A 85 6.28 14.88 7.52
N ALA A 86 5.17 15.04 6.79
CA ALA A 86 4.60 16.34 6.48
C ALA A 86 4.24 17.15 7.75
N ALA A 87 3.66 16.50 8.76
CA ALA A 87 3.34 17.13 10.05
C ALA A 87 4.58 17.55 10.83
N LYS A 88 5.68 16.78 10.75
CA LYS A 88 6.96 17.09 11.39
C LYS A 88 7.64 18.34 10.80
N PHE A 89 7.28 18.73 9.58
CA PHE A 89 7.82 19.89 8.87
C PHE A 89 6.82 21.07 8.75
N MET A 90 5.68 21.01 9.45
CA MET A 90 4.82 22.18 9.62
C MET A 90 5.38 23.07 10.76
N PRO A 91 5.57 24.39 10.53
CA PRO A 91 6.14 25.30 11.53
C PRO A 91 5.22 25.56 12.74
#